data_AF-A0A495JM40-F1
#
_entry.id   AF-A0A495JM40-F1
#
_cell.length_a   1.000
_cell.length_b   1.000
_cell.length_c   1.000
_cell.angle_alpha   90.00
_cell.angle_beta   90.00
_cell.angle_gamma   90.00
#
_symmetry.space_group_name_H-M   'P 1'
#
loop_
_entity.id
_entity.type
_entity.pdbx_description
1 polymer ?
#
loop_
_entity_poly.entity_id
_entity_poly.type
_entity_poly.pdbx_seq_one_letter_code
_entity_poly.pdbx_strand_id
1 'polypeptide(L)'
;MMKLSYRGTWLLTVLRKISDWPQRIVIEGSTSLVIVAQPGTSQLISGDEWQLRIEHHVSGAWRPNASLIQGTTTEQGGQSCHRVMTKDHYWQGDATPNDLVVELRSVGAGVTVVGHLAVDRDLRPYDGGLRGTTPYFLGVDIRNTGHRPLGYDSTLEITANGRRSLAEYGVHVIDDWTDRDLRTVEQEVYGTAVSLPPIRAGQQTAAYFRVDASRSTQGYPEVEFALSSADEDGYSPVARAVSHPIVIGDATQPQATPTATATAAVDAAARHEVRPIAVRPYPEW
;
A
#
# COMPACT_ATOMS: atom_id res chain seq x y z
N MET A 1 -12.15 21.26 15.41
CA MET A 1 -11.02 21.49 14.48
C MET A 1 -11.21 20.55 13.31
N MET A 2 -11.20 21.06 12.07
CA MET A 2 -11.43 20.22 10.88
C MET A 2 -10.19 19.37 10.60
N LYS A 3 -10.41 18.07 10.40
CA LYS A 3 -9.38 17.09 10.05
C LYS A 3 -9.98 16.09 9.07
N LEU A 4 -9.15 15.54 8.19
CA LEU A 4 -9.50 14.44 7.30
C LEU A 4 -8.76 13.18 7.75
N SER A 5 -9.45 12.05 7.85
CA SER A 5 -8.87 10.79 8.30
C SER A 5 -8.46 9.92 7.12
N TYR A 6 -7.30 9.29 7.24
CA TYR A 6 -6.72 8.42 6.24
C TYR A 6 -6.12 7.17 6.90
N ARG A 7 -5.93 6.14 6.09
CA ARG A 7 -5.30 4.87 6.45
C ARG A 7 -4.40 4.39 5.33
N GLY A 8 -3.40 3.59 5.67
CA GLY A 8 -2.45 3.05 4.70
C GLY A 8 -1.50 4.12 4.16
N THR A 9 -0.96 3.86 2.97
CA THR A 9 0.05 4.72 2.36
C THR A 9 -0.54 5.62 1.30
N TRP A 10 -0.25 6.92 1.38
CA TRP A 10 -0.67 7.94 0.43
C TRP A 10 0.49 8.84 0.03
N LEU A 11 0.55 9.17 -1.25
CA LEU A 11 1.38 10.26 -1.75
C LEU A 11 0.55 11.53 -1.70
N LEU A 12 0.95 12.46 -0.83
CA LEU A 12 0.43 13.82 -0.83
C LEU A 12 1.28 14.68 -1.77
N THR A 13 0.64 15.46 -2.63
CA THR A 13 1.31 16.45 -3.49
C THR A 13 0.61 17.80 -3.36
N VAL A 14 1.36 18.86 -3.08
CA VAL A 14 0.85 20.22 -3.09
C VAL A 14 0.74 20.71 -4.52
N LEU A 15 -0.48 20.85 -5.03
CA LEU A 15 -0.71 21.26 -6.42
C LEU A 15 -0.63 22.78 -6.59
N ARG A 16 -1.24 23.51 -5.66
CA ARG A 16 -1.39 24.97 -5.78
C ARG A 16 -1.50 25.60 -4.40
N LYS A 17 -0.95 26.82 -4.27
CA LYS A 17 -1.14 27.73 -3.14
C LYS A 17 -1.36 29.14 -3.70
N ILE A 18 -2.37 29.84 -3.22
CA ILE A 18 -2.65 31.24 -3.59
C ILE A 18 -2.73 32.18 -2.38
N SER A 19 -2.84 31.64 -1.17
CA SER A 19 -2.82 32.44 0.06
C SER A 19 -1.47 33.13 0.23
N ASP A 20 -1.48 34.36 0.75
CA ASP A 20 -0.29 35.12 1.12
C ASP A 20 0.35 34.63 2.42
N TRP A 21 -0.44 33.99 3.30
CA TRP A 21 0.09 33.48 4.56
C TRP A 21 0.93 32.22 4.35
N PRO A 22 2.00 32.01 5.13
CA PRO A 22 2.64 30.71 5.22
C PRO A 22 1.62 29.65 5.63
N GLN A 23 1.64 28.51 4.95
CA GLN A 23 0.76 27.38 5.24
C GLN A 23 1.58 26.12 5.46
N ARG A 24 1.05 25.24 6.32
CA ARG A 24 1.63 23.93 6.58
C ARG A 24 0.55 22.87 6.68
N ILE A 25 0.89 21.67 6.27
CA ILE A 25 0.07 20.47 6.40
C ILE A 25 0.60 19.75 7.63
N VAL A 26 -0.29 19.47 8.58
CA VAL A 26 0.06 18.75 9.79
C VAL A 26 -0.59 17.37 9.74
N ILE A 27 0.24 16.35 9.89
CA ILE A 27 -0.16 14.95 9.96
C ILE A 27 0.01 14.49 11.41
N GLU A 28 -1.01 13.82 11.95
CA GLU A 28 -1.04 13.31 13.33
C GLU A 28 -1.67 11.91 13.37
N GLY A 29 -1.37 11.11 14.40
CA GLY A 29 -1.91 9.76 14.59
C GLY A 29 -0.80 8.71 14.65
N SER A 30 -1.01 7.57 13.97
CA SER A 30 0.00 6.49 13.86
C SER A 30 1.30 6.94 13.17
N THR A 31 1.23 8.02 12.39
CA THR A 31 2.38 8.76 11.87
C THR A 31 2.19 10.24 12.13
N SER A 32 3.29 10.97 12.34
CA SER A 32 3.24 12.41 12.66
C SER A 32 4.37 13.16 11.98
N LEU A 33 4.00 14.19 11.21
CA LEU A 33 4.97 15.05 10.51
C LEU A 33 4.32 16.38 10.11
N VAL A 34 5.15 17.37 9.83
CA VAL A 34 4.73 18.70 9.37
C VAL A 34 5.36 18.97 8.02
N ILE A 35 4.53 19.26 7.02
CA ILE A 35 4.96 19.56 5.64
C ILE A 35 4.74 21.04 5.38
N VAL A 36 5.77 21.73 4.90
CA VAL A 36 5.62 23.11 4.41
C VAL A 36 4.81 23.06 3.11
N ALA A 37 3.73 23.85 3.04
CA ALA A 37 2.79 23.78 1.92
C ALA A 37 3.28 24.58 0.69
N GLN A 38 4.39 24.16 0.07
CA GLN A 38 4.90 24.76 -1.15
C GLN A 38 4.46 23.97 -2.39
N PRO A 39 3.94 24.63 -3.46
CA PRO A 39 3.59 23.94 -4.70
C PRO A 39 4.73 23.07 -5.24
N GLY A 40 4.39 21.85 -5.67
CA GLY A 40 5.35 20.83 -6.11
C GLY A 40 5.93 19.97 -4.99
N THR A 41 5.70 20.31 -3.72
CA THR A 41 6.12 19.47 -2.60
C THR A 41 5.31 18.18 -2.60
N SER A 42 5.99 17.04 -2.57
CA SER A 42 5.39 15.73 -2.41
C SER A 42 5.94 15.01 -1.18
N GLN A 43 5.07 14.30 -0.46
CA GLN A 43 5.43 13.53 0.71
C GLN A 43 4.66 12.21 0.73
N LEU A 44 5.39 11.10 0.87
CA LEU A 44 4.79 9.80 1.16
C LEU A 44 4.45 9.73 2.65
N ILE A 45 3.20 9.40 2.96
CA ILE A 45 2.67 9.29 4.32
C ILE A 45 2.14 7.87 4.49
N SER A 46 2.65 7.15 5.49
CA SER A 46 2.22 5.78 5.78
C SER A 46 1.90 5.64 7.26
N GLY A 47 0.76 5.01 7.56
CA GLY A 47 0.33 4.72 8.92
C GLY A 47 -1.01 3.98 8.93
N ASP A 48 -1.28 3.23 9.98
CA ASP A 48 -2.52 2.44 10.11
C ASP A 48 -3.77 3.35 10.20
N GLU A 49 -3.67 4.45 10.96
CA GLU A 49 -4.66 5.52 11.01
C GLU A 49 -3.99 6.86 11.29
N TRP A 50 -4.23 7.85 10.44
CA TRP A 50 -3.66 9.18 10.57
C TRP A 50 -4.63 10.26 10.08
N GLN A 51 -4.42 11.48 10.55
CA GLN A 51 -5.26 12.62 10.29
C GLN A 51 -4.45 13.72 9.63
N LEU A 52 -5.05 14.34 8.63
CA LEU A 52 -4.54 15.54 7.96
C LEU A 52 -5.33 16.76 8.42
N ARG A 53 -4.59 17.82 8.73
CA ARG A 53 -5.14 19.16 8.93
C ARG A 53 -4.21 20.19 8.30
N ILE A 54 -4.75 21.35 7.94
CA ILE A 54 -3.97 22.42 7.31
C ILE A 54 -4.06 23.65 8.20
N GLU A 55 -2.92 24.30 8.39
CA GLU A 55 -2.77 25.51 9.18
C GLU A 55 -2.17 26.64 8.34
N HIS A 56 -2.50 27.86 8.73
CA HIS A 56 -1.88 29.09 8.24
C HIS A 56 -1.25 29.84 9.41
N HIS A 57 -0.20 30.60 9.13
CA HIS A 57 0.47 31.42 10.12
C HIS A 57 -0.05 32.85 10.08
N VAL A 58 -0.73 33.27 11.14
CA VAL A 58 -1.32 34.62 11.27
C VAL A 58 -1.12 35.15 12.68
N SER A 59 -0.75 36.43 12.78
CA SER A 59 -0.51 37.12 14.05
C SER A 59 0.48 36.38 14.98
N GLY A 60 1.56 35.84 14.41
CA GLY A 60 2.63 35.18 15.17
C GLY A 60 2.33 33.76 15.64
N ALA A 61 1.21 33.16 15.21
CA ALA A 61 0.85 31.79 15.59
C ALA A 61 0.30 30.99 14.40
N TRP A 62 0.50 29.68 14.45
CA TRP A 62 -0.17 28.74 13.56
C TRP A 62 -1.61 28.54 14.00
N ARG A 63 -2.53 28.65 13.05
CA ARG A 63 -3.96 28.47 13.28
C ARG A 63 -4.56 27.50 12.27
N PRO A 64 -5.60 26.74 12.64
CA PRO A 64 -6.33 25.90 11.70
C PRO A 64 -6.91 26.76 10.56
N ASN A 65 -6.89 26.24 9.34
CA ASN A 65 -7.64 26.82 8.22
C ASN A 65 -9.15 26.81 8.53
N ALA A 66 -9.86 27.84 8.08
CA ALA A 66 -11.30 27.98 8.25
C ALA A 66 -12.11 26.88 7.52
N SER A 67 -11.57 26.33 6.43
CA SER A 67 -12.21 25.24 5.69
C SER A 67 -11.21 24.23 5.13
N LEU A 68 -11.64 22.97 5.12
CA LEU A 68 -10.92 21.81 4.60
C LEU A 68 -11.94 20.90 3.90
N ILE A 69 -11.96 20.93 2.57
CA ILE A 69 -12.96 20.24 1.75
C ILE A 69 -12.28 19.13 0.95
N GLN A 70 -12.67 17.89 1.22
CA GLN A 70 -12.32 16.75 0.37
C GLN A 70 -13.25 16.70 -0.84
N GLY A 71 -12.67 16.71 -2.03
CA GLY A 71 -13.39 16.45 -3.28
C GLY A 71 -13.72 14.98 -3.47
N THR A 72 -14.44 14.68 -4.55
CA THR A 72 -14.78 13.30 -4.94
C THR A 72 -13.51 12.46 -5.14
N THR A 73 -13.52 11.26 -4.57
CA THR A 73 -12.50 10.25 -4.81
C THR A 73 -12.75 9.56 -6.14
N THR A 74 -11.72 9.54 -6.99
CA THR A 74 -11.70 8.83 -8.26
C THR A 74 -10.73 7.65 -8.18
N GLU A 75 -11.06 6.55 -8.86
CA GLU A 75 -10.16 5.41 -8.99
C GLU A 75 -9.43 5.49 -10.34
N GLN A 76 -8.10 5.40 -10.32
CA GLN A 76 -7.27 5.35 -11.52
C GLN A 76 -6.19 4.28 -11.36
N GLY A 77 -6.26 3.20 -12.14
CA GLY A 77 -5.28 2.11 -12.08
C GLY A 77 -5.19 1.47 -10.69
N GLY A 78 -6.32 1.33 -10.00
CA GLY A 78 -6.40 0.84 -8.62
C GLY A 78 -6.00 1.86 -7.54
N GLN A 79 -5.57 3.06 -7.92
CA GLN A 79 -5.24 4.09 -6.95
C GLN A 79 -6.43 5.03 -6.77
N SER A 80 -6.91 5.11 -5.54
CA SER A 80 -7.82 6.18 -5.13
C SER A 80 -7.06 7.50 -5.13
N CYS A 81 -7.64 8.49 -5.77
CA CYS A 81 -7.11 9.84 -5.88
C CYS A 81 -8.21 10.84 -5.54
N HIS A 82 -7.88 11.85 -4.74
CA HIS A 82 -8.76 13.00 -4.56
C HIS A 82 -7.98 14.26 -4.26
N ARG A 83 -8.64 15.39 -4.48
CA ARG A 83 -8.13 16.70 -4.10
C ARG A 83 -8.74 17.14 -2.79
N VAL A 84 -7.93 17.81 -2.00
CA VAL A 84 -8.37 18.53 -0.81
C VAL A 84 -8.11 20.00 -1.06
N MET A 85 -9.17 20.80 -0.98
CA MET A 85 -9.12 22.25 -1.16
C MET A 85 -9.39 22.94 0.17
N THR A 86 -8.72 24.05 0.43
CA THR A 86 -8.83 24.74 1.72
C THR A 86 -9.10 26.22 1.60
N LYS A 87 -9.61 26.78 2.69
CA LYS A 87 -9.68 28.22 2.93
C LYS A 87 -8.98 28.55 4.24
N ASP A 88 -8.01 29.45 4.26
CA ASP A 88 -7.41 29.87 5.53
C ASP A 88 -8.36 30.76 6.35
N HIS A 89 -8.99 31.73 5.70
CA HIS A 89 -9.96 32.64 6.30
C HIS A 89 -10.95 33.14 5.23
N TYR A 90 -12.18 33.43 5.63
CA TYR A 90 -13.21 33.96 4.72
C TYR A 90 -13.26 35.49 4.82
N TRP A 91 -13.00 36.19 3.72
CA TRP A 91 -13.18 37.64 3.62
C TRP A 91 -14.20 38.01 2.54
N GLN A 92 -14.72 39.22 2.63
CA GLN A 92 -15.64 39.75 1.63
C GLN A 92 -14.95 39.81 0.26
N GLY A 93 -15.52 39.12 -0.73
CA GLY A 93 -14.99 39.08 -2.10
C GLY A 93 -14.20 37.81 -2.45
N ASP A 94 -13.86 36.97 -1.47
CA ASP A 94 -13.23 35.68 -1.74
C ASP A 94 -13.66 34.63 -0.71
N ALA A 95 -14.68 33.88 -1.14
CA ALA A 95 -15.26 32.77 -0.40
C ALA A 95 -14.92 31.41 -1.03
N THR A 96 -14.08 31.39 -2.07
CA THR A 96 -13.74 30.14 -2.76
C THR A 96 -12.67 29.40 -1.96
N PRO A 97 -12.91 28.14 -1.56
CA PRO A 97 -11.92 27.35 -0.85
C PRO A 97 -10.90 26.81 -1.85
N ASN A 98 -9.90 27.60 -2.20
CA ASN A 98 -8.81 27.24 -3.12
C ASN A 98 -7.44 27.80 -2.72
N ASP A 99 -7.30 28.25 -1.46
CA ASP A 99 -6.08 28.88 -0.92
C ASP A 99 -4.88 27.93 -0.93
N LEU A 100 -5.17 26.66 -0.64
CA LEU A 100 -4.27 25.52 -0.84
C LEU A 100 -5.07 24.39 -1.48
N VAL A 101 -4.48 23.78 -2.51
CA VAL A 101 -5.00 22.57 -3.13
C VAL A 101 -3.92 21.50 -3.04
N VAL A 102 -4.24 20.38 -2.42
CA VAL A 102 -3.38 19.19 -2.37
C VAL A 102 -4.09 18.03 -3.06
N GLU A 103 -3.32 17.17 -3.71
CA GLU A 103 -3.77 15.87 -4.18
C GLU A 103 -3.28 14.79 -3.22
N LEU A 104 -4.15 13.84 -2.91
CA LEU A 104 -3.76 12.61 -2.23
C LEU A 104 -4.06 11.44 -3.15
N ARG A 105 -3.03 10.63 -3.38
CA ARG A 105 -3.09 9.42 -4.19
C ARG A 105 -2.67 8.24 -3.34
N SER A 106 -3.53 7.24 -3.22
CA SER A 106 -3.19 6.02 -2.50
C SER A 106 -2.06 5.28 -3.21
N VAL A 107 -1.16 4.70 -2.42
CA VAL A 107 0.03 3.98 -2.89
C VAL A 107 -0.01 2.57 -2.31
N GLY A 108 0.31 1.58 -3.14
CA GLY A 108 0.41 0.18 -2.74
C GLY A 108 -0.42 -0.76 -3.63
N ALA A 109 -0.06 -2.03 -3.58
CA ALA A 109 -0.72 -3.11 -4.33
C ALA A 109 -2.00 -3.63 -3.63
N GLY A 110 -2.54 -2.92 -2.64
CA GLY A 110 -3.62 -3.40 -1.78
C GLY A 110 -3.12 -4.37 -0.71
N VAL A 111 -2.25 -5.32 -1.08
CA VAL A 111 -1.58 -6.24 -0.14
C VAL A 111 -0.07 -6.29 -0.35
N THR A 112 0.64 -6.87 0.61
CA THR A 112 2.02 -7.35 0.46
C THR A 112 2.15 -8.68 1.19
N VAL A 113 3.02 -9.57 0.71
CA VAL A 113 3.36 -10.80 1.44
C VAL A 113 4.51 -10.48 2.39
N VAL A 114 4.28 -10.65 3.69
CA VAL A 114 5.24 -10.33 4.76
C VAL A 114 6.00 -11.56 5.25
N GLY A 115 5.50 -12.75 4.94
CA GLY A 115 6.10 -14.01 5.34
C GLY A 115 5.45 -15.20 4.65
N HIS A 116 6.06 -16.37 4.83
CA HIS A 116 5.53 -17.63 4.35
C HIS A 116 5.98 -18.76 5.28
N LEU A 117 5.25 -19.86 5.25
CA LEU A 117 5.50 -21.05 6.06
C LEU A 117 5.01 -22.31 5.35
N ALA A 118 5.74 -23.40 5.55
CA ALA A 118 5.30 -24.74 5.15
C ALA A 118 4.57 -25.38 6.33
N VAL A 119 3.38 -25.92 6.10
CA VAL A 119 2.60 -26.64 7.12
C VAL A 119 2.14 -27.99 6.63
N ASP A 120 1.97 -28.91 7.57
CA ASP A 120 1.32 -30.19 7.32
C ASP A 120 -0.20 -30.03 7.13
N ARG A 121 -0.89 -31.17 6.98
CA ARG A 121 -2.34 -31.20 6.74
C ARG A 121 -3.17 -30.74 7.94
N ASP A 122 -2.60 -30.67 9.13
CA ASP A 122 -3.25 -30.22 10.36
C ASP A 122 -2.75 -28.82 10.77
N LEU A 123 -2.18 -28.06 9.82
CA LEU A 123 -1.64 -26.70 9.99
C LEU A 123 -0.48 -26.59 10.98
N ARG A 124 0.25 -27.69 11.23
CA ARG A 124 1.44 -27.63 12.08
C ARG A 124 2.62 -27.14 11.26
N PRO A 125 3.36 -26.11 11.73
CA PRO A 125 4.56 -25.65 11.05
C PRO A 125 5.55 -26.79 10.84
N TYR A 126 6.19 -26.81 9.68
CA TYR A 126 7.21 -27.77 9.33
C TYR A 126 8.55 -27.06 9.11
N ASP A 127 9.50 -27.34 10.00
CA ASP A 127 10.80 -26.65 10.05
C ASP A 127 11.71 -26.95 8.83
N GLY A 128 11.42 -28.00 8.07
CA GLY A 128 12.16 -28.35 6.85
C GLY A 128 11.78 -27.53 5.61
N GLY A 129 10.95 -26.49 5.78
CA GLY A 129 10.46 -25.63 4.69
C GLY A 129 9.58 -26.38 3.69
N LEU A 130 9.40 -25.85 2.48
CA LEU A 130 8.63 -26.53 1.42
C LEU A 130 9.41 -27.71 0.82
N ARG A 131 9.84 -28.68 1.64
CA ARG A 131 10.62 -29.84 1.20
C ARG A 131 10.10 -31.18 1.68
N GLY A 132 9.99 -32.13 0.73
CA GLY A 132 9.55 -33.50 0.99
C GLY A 132 8.03 -33.65 0.94
N THR A 133 7.51 -34.72 1.53
CA THR A 133 6.08 -35.07 1.47
C THR A 133 5.26 -34.54 2.64
N THR A 134 5.92 -34.01 3.67
CA THR A 134 5.24 -33.50 4.88
C THR A 134 4.55 -32.15 4.65
N PRO A 135 5.15 -31.17 3.94
CA PRO A 135 4.45 -29.96 3.57
C PRO A 135 3.23 -30.29 2.70
N TYR A 136 2.07 -29.85 3.18
CA TYR A 136 0.79 -30.04 2.51
C TYR A 136 0.20 -28.71 2.05
N PHE A 137 0.41 -27.64 2.83
CA PHE A 137 0.09 -26.28 2.41
C PHE A 137 1.32 -25.36 2.45
N LEU A 138 1.37 -24.44 1.49
CA LEU A 138 2.11 -23.21 1.57
C LEU A 138 1.20 -22.14 2.20
N GLY A 139 1.49 -21.76 3.44
CA GLY A 139 0.88 -20.58 4.08
C GLY A 139 1.66 -19.33 3.70
N VAL A 140 0.96 -18.27 3.31
CA VAL A 140 1.54 -16.95 3.07
C VAL A 140 0.86 -15.92 3.97
N ASP A 141 1.67 -15.19 4.73
CA ASP A 141 1.19 -14.10 5.56
C ASP A 141 1.10 -12.85 4.69
N ILE A 142 -0.12 -12.34 4.53
CA ILE A 142 -0.39 -11.13 3.78
C ILE A 142 -0.74 -9.99 4.73
N ARG A 143 -0.30 -8.77 4.40
CA ARG A 143 -0.71 -7.52 5.06
C ARG A 143 -1.49 -6.67 4.08
N ASN A 144 -2.66 -6.17 4.49
CA ASN A 144 -3.37 -5.14 3.73
C ASN A 144 -2.60 -3.82 3.86
N THR A 145 -2.00 -3.37 2.76
CA THR A 145 -1.26 -2.10 2.65
C THR A 145 -2.10 -1.01 2.01
N GLY A 146 -3.29 -1.36 1.51
CA GLY A 146 -4.27 -0.43 0.99
C GLY A 146 -4.89 0.46 2.06
N HIS A 147 -5.66 1.44 1.61
CA HIS A 147 -6.38 2.37 2.48
C HIS A 147 -7.81 1.88 2.80
N ARG A 148 -8.34 0.93 2.02
CA ARG A 148 -9.64 0.28 2.25
C ARG A 148 -9.47 -1.06 2.96
N PRO A 149 -10.45 -1.50 3.75
CA PRO A 149 -10.51 -2.89 4.18
C PRO A 149 -10.68 -3.82 2.96
N LEU A 150 -10.14 -5.03 3.06
CA LEU A 150 -10.52 -6.12 2.15
C LEU A 150 -11.84 -6.72 2.64
N GLY A 151 -12.78 -6.93 1.71
CA GLY A 151 -14.08 -7.54 1.97
C GLY A 151 -14.05 -9.07 1.83
N TYR A 152 -15.19 -9.71 2.11
CA TYR A 152 -15.36 -11.17 1.95
C TYR A 152 -15.25 -11.65 0.49
N ASP A 153 -15.33 -10.73 -0.45
CA ASP A 153 -15.19 -10.92 -1.88
C ASP A 153 -13.72 -10.87 -2.36
N SER A 154 -12.77 -10.64 -1.44
CA SER A 154 -11.35 -10.59 -1.76
C SER A 154 -10.77 -11.98 -1.89
N THR A 155 -10.06 -12.24 -2.99
CA THR A 155 -9.38 -13.50 -3.26
C THR A 155 -7.90 -13.29 -3.58
N LEU A 156 -7.08 -14.27 -3.23
CA LEU A 156 -5.65 -14.30 -3.50
C LEU A 156 -5.32 -15.51 -4.38
N GLU A 157 -4.54 -15.31 -5.42
CA GLU A 157 -4.08 -16.35 -6.33
C GLU A 157 -2.55 -16.34 -6.45
N ILE A 158 -1.93 -17.52 -6.54
CA ILE A 158 -0.56 -17.64 -7.09
C ILE A 158 -0.68 -17.59 -8.62
N THR A 159 -0.14 -16.56 -9.25
CA THR A 159 -0.30 -16.34 -10.69
C THR A 159 0.35 -17.45 -11.51
N ALA A 160 0.06 -17.49 -12.82
CA ALA A 160 0.73 -18.42 -13.73
C ALA A 160 2.27 -18.27 -13.70
N ASN A 161 2.80 -17.05 -13.48
CA ASN A 161 4.24 -16.82 -13.33
C ASN A 161 4.75 -17.36 -11.98
N GLY A 162 4.04 -17.10 -10.88
CA GLY A 162 4.39 -17.64 -9.57
C GLY A 162 4.38 -19.17 -9.55
N ARG A 163 3.37 -19.79 -10.17
CA ARG A 163 3.26 -21.26 -10.33
C ARG A 163 4.42 -21.84 -11.14
N ARG A 164 4.79 -21.16 -12.24
CA ARG A 164 5.95 -21.56 -13.05
C ARG A 164 7.24 -21.49 -12.23
N SER A 165 7.43 -20.40 -11.48
CA SER A 165 8.62 -20.24 -10.63
C SER A 165 8.70 -21.33 -9.56
N LEU A 166 7.61 -21.66 -8.87
CA LEU A 166 7.58 -22.79 -7.92
C LEU A 166 7.90 -24.13 -8.59
N ALA A 167 7.34 -24.37 -9.79
CA ALA A 167 7.52 -25.63 -10.51
C ALA A 167 8.98 -25.85 -10.98
N GLU A 168 9.73 -24.78 -11.27
CA GLU A 168 11.17 -24.87 -11.58
C GLU A 168 11.99 -25.45 -10.41
N TYR A 169 11.48 -25.30 -9.18
CA TYR A 169 12.05 -25.87 -7.96
C TYR A 169 11.31 -27.11 -7.47
N GLY A 170 10.48 -27.74 -8.31
CA GLY A 170 9.79 -29.00 -8.00
C GLY A 170 8.65 -28.88 -6.99
N VAL A 171 8.10 -27.68 -6.78
CA VAL A 171 6.89 -27.44 -5.98
C VAL A 171 5.72 -27.20 -6.92
N HIS A 172 4.66 -28.01 -6.81
CA HIS A 172 3.46 -27.88 -7.62
C HIS A 172 2.28 -27.40 -6.76
N VAL A 173 1.61 -26.33 -7.17
CA VAL A 173 0.35 -25.90 -6.55
C VAL A 173 -0.78 -26.82 -7.03
N ILE A 174 -1.58 -27.33 -6.09
CA ILE A 174 -2.68 -28.24 -6.33
C ILE A 174 -3.99 -27.49 -6.19
N ASP A 175 -4.76 -27.38 -7.27
CA ASP A 175 -6.06 -26.69 -7.27
C ASP A 175 -7.24 -27.62 -6.95
N ASP A 176 -6.99 -28.92 -6.82
CA ASP A 176 -7.96 -29.87 -6.30
C ASP A 176 -7.99 -29.77 -4.77
N TRP A 177 -9.15 -29.48 -4.19
CA TRP A 177 -9.34 -29.34 -2.75
C TRP A 177 -10.40 -30.33 -2.26
N THR A 178 -10.13 -30.97 -1.12
CA THR A 178 -11.17 -31.75 -0.44
C THR A 178 -11.92 -30.87 0.56
N ASP A 179 -13.17 -31.20 0.86
CA ASP A 179 -13.95 -30.50 1.90
C ASP A 179 -13.24 -30.48 3.26
N ARG A 180 -12.43 -31.51 3.54
CA ARG A 180 -11.61 -31.55 4.76
C ARG A 180 -10.55 -30.46 4.72
N ASP A 181 -9.85 -30.31 3.60
CA ASP A 181 -8.78 -29.32 3.47
C ASP A 181 -9.35 -27.90 3.62
N LEU A 182 -10.49 -27.60 2.95
CA LEU A 182 -11.18 -26.31 3.05
C LEU A 182 -11.62 -25.99 4.49
N ARG A 183 -12.18 -26.97 5.21
CA ARG A 183 -12.53 -26.81 6.62
C ARG A 183 -11.32 -26.61 7.53
N THR A 184 -10.20 -27.26 7.23
CA THR A 184 -8.96 -27.11 8.02
C THR A 184 -8.42 -25.68 7.92
N VAL A 185 -8.38 -25.12 6.71
CA VAL A 185 -7.81 -23.78 6.48
C VAL A 185 -8.83 -22.65 6.67
N GLU A 186 -10.11 -22.98 6.85
CA GLU A 186 -11.22 -22.03 6.93
C GLU A 186 -11.28 -21.07 5.73
N GLN A 187 -11.05 -21.60 4.52
CA GLN A 187 -11.09 -20.85 3.25
C GLN A 187 -12.03 -21.50 2.24
N GLU A 188 -12.52 -20.66 1.34
CA GLU A 188 -13.20 -21.07 0.11
C GLU A 188 -12.24 -20.95 -1.08
N VAL A 189 -12.54 -21.65 -2.16
CA VAL A 189 -11.72 -21.68 -3.39
C VAL A 189 -12.58 -21.33 -4.59
N TYR A 190 -12.07 -20.43 -5.42
CA TYR A 190 -12.70 -19.90 -6.61
C TYR A 190 -11.76 -20.12 -7.81
N GLY A 191 -11.86 -21.30 -8.43
CA GLY A 191 -10.90 -21.72 -9.45
C GLY A 191 -9.51 -21.94 -8.84
N THR A 192 -8.56 -21.09 -9.21
CA THR A 192 -7.15 -21.12 -8.73
C THR A 192 -6.90 -20.17 -7.55
N ALA A 193 -7.89 -19.36 -7.17
CA ALA A 193 -7.79 -18.36 -6.11
C ALA A 193 -8.43 -18.87 -4.80
N VAL A 194 -7.91 -18.41 -3.67
CA VAL A 194 -8.44 -18.68 -2.32
C VAL A 194 -9.08 -17.43 -1.73
N SER A 195 -10.17 -17.58 -0.98
CA SER A 195 -10.81 -16.47 -0.28
C SER A 195 -9.92 -15.93 0.84
N LEU A 196 -9.96 -14.62 1.05
CA LEU A 196 -9.36 -13.97 2.22
C LEU A 196 -10.45 -13.57 3.22
N PRO A 197 -10.22 -13.72 4.54
CA PRO A 197 -11.10 -13.12 5.52
C PRO A 197 -11.01 -11.58 5.42
N PRO A 198 -12.04 -10.84 5.85
CA PRO A 198 -11.98 -9.39 5.86
C PRO A 198 -10.86 -8.89 6.77
N ILE A 199 -9.95 -8.10 6.21
CA ILE A 199 -8.85 -7.49 6.95
C ILE A 199 -8.83 -5.98 6.74
N ARG A 200 -8.69 -5.23 7.83
CA ARG A 200 -8.55 -3.77 7.78
C ARG A 200 -7.18 -3.38 7.23
N ALA A 201 -7.06 -2.13 6.78
CA ALA A 201 -5.77 -1.53 6.46
C ALA A 201 -4.79 -1.72 7.63
N GLY A 202 -3.57 -2.17 7.32
CA GLY A 202 -2.53 -2.47 8.29
C GLY A 202 -2.59 -3.88 8.90
N GLN A 203 -3.74 -4.56 8.87
CA GLN A 203 -3.89 -5.90 9.43
C GLN A 203 -3.28 -6.99 8.55
N GLN A 204 -3.00 -8.13 9.17
CA GLN A 204 -2.44 -9.31 8.55
C GLN A 204 -3.40 -10.51 8.65
N THR A 205 -3.32 -11.40 7.67
CA THR A 205 -3.93 -12.74 7.72
C THR A 205 -3.04 -13.72 6.97
N ALA A 206 -3.22 -15.01 7.23
CA ALA A 206 -2.63 -16.06 6.40
C ALA A 206 -3.58 -16.44 5.25
N ALA A 207 -3.00 -16.82 4.13
CA ALA A 207 -3.67 -17.51 3.03
C ALA A 207 -2.93 -18.82 2.73
N TYR A 208 -3.66 -19.92 2.56
CA TYR A 208 -3.08 -21.25 2.34
C TYR A 208 -3.31 -21.76 0.93
N PHE A 209 -2.26 -22.27 0.30
CA PHE A 209 -2.29 -22.94 -0.99
C PHE A 209 -1.86 -24.39 -0.84
N ARG A 210 -2.64 -25.33 -1.35
CA ARG A 210 -2.27 -26.75 -1.35
C ARG A 210 -1.10 -26.97 -2.31
N VAL A 211 -0.10 -27.73 -1.88
CA VAL A 211 1.12 -27.97 -2.67
C VAL A 211 1.57 -29.43 -2.61
N ASP A 212 2.26 -29.87 -3.66
CA ASP A 212 3.11 -31.05 -3.66
C ASP A 212 4.57 -30.59 -3.74
N ALA A 213 5.32 -30.82 -2.65
CA ALA A 213 6.74 -30.52 -2.54
C ALA A 213 7.62 -31.78 -2.54
N SER A 214 7.09 -32.95 -2.92
CA SER A 214 7.79 -34.24 -2.87
C SER A 214 9.03 -34.30 -3.75
N ARG A 215 9.07 -33.49 -4.82
CA ARG A 215 10.17 -33.38 -5.79
C ARG A 215 10.97 -32.10 -5.66
N SER A 216 10.74 -31.36 -4.58
CA SER A 216 11.33 -30.04 -4.40
C SER A 216 12.85 -30.08 -4.27
N THR A 217 13.49 -29.04 -4.82
CA THR A 217 14.92 -28.78 -4.71
C THR A 217 15.14 -27.47 -3.97
N GLN A 218 16.28 -27.35 -3.26
CA GLN A 218 16.57 -26.16 -2.47
C GLN A 218 16.63 -24.90 -3.35
N GLY A 219 16.05 -23.79 -2.88
CA GLY A 219 16.07 -22.53 -3.62
C GLY A 219 15.17 -21.43 -3.08
N TYR A 220 15.08 -20.35 -3.85
CA TYR A 220 14.35 -19.13 -3.51
C TYR A 220 13.54 -18.61 -4.72
N PRO A 221 12.53 -19.33 -5.21
CA PRO A 221 11.67 -18.83 -6.28
C PRO A 221 10.99 -17.51 -5.88
N GLU A 222 11.01 -16.54 -6.79
CA GLU A 222 10.21 -15.32 -6.69
C GLU A 222 8.77 -15.65 -7.11
N VAL A 223 7.88 -15.75 -6.14
CA VAL A 223 6.49 -16.15 -6.36
C VAL A 223 5.60 -14.93 -6.45
N GLU A 224 4.88 -14.81 -7.56
CA GLU A 224 3.93 -13.74 -7.81
C GLU A 224 2.52 -14.13 -7.34
N PHE A 225 1.91 -13.23 -6.56
CA PHE A 225 0.55 -13.36 -6.03
C PHE A 225 -0.32 -12.23 -6.57
N ALA A 226 -1.55 -12.53 -6.99
CA ALA A 226 -2.52 -11.53 -7.42
C ALA A 226 -3.69 -11.45 -6.43
N LEU A 227 -3.96 -10.24 -5.94
CA LEU A 227 -5.18 -9.93 -5.19
C LEU A 227 -6.28 -9.49 -6.17
N SER A 228 -7.48 -10.05 -6.02
CA SER A 228 -8.70 -9.58 -6.69
C SER A 228 -9.78 -9.27 -5.67
N SER A 229 -10.58 -8.23 -5.91
CA SER A 229 -11.78 -7.89 -5.16
C SER A 229 -12.88 -7.44 -6.13
N ALA A 230 -14.15 -7.61 -5.77
CA ALA A 230 -15.24 -7.01 -6.52
C ALA A 230 -15.32 -5.53 -6.14
N ASP A 231 -14.99 -4.64 -7.08
CA ASP A 231 -15.29 -3.22 -6.88
C ASP A 231 -16.81 -2.96 -6.98
N GLU A 232 -17.29 -1.96 -6.24
CA GLU A 232 -18.71 -1.53 -6.21
C GLU A 232 -19.27 -1.17 -7.61
N ASP A 233 -18.40 -0.90 -8.60
CA ASP A 233 -18.76 -0.50 -9.97
C ASP A 233 -18.73 -1.64 -11.01
N GLY A 234 -18.67 -2.90 -10.55
CA GLY A 234 -18.69 -4.07 -11.41
C GLY A 234 -17.30 -4.64 -11.66
N TYR A 235 -17.25 -5.96 -11.85
CA TYR A 235 -16.05 -6.80 -12.00
C TYR A 235 -15.00 -6.18 -12.93
N SER A 236 -14.09 -5.40 -12.37
CA SER A 236 -12.79 -5.14 -12.94
C SER A 236 -11.79 -5.71 -11.95
N PRO A 237 -11.26 -6.94 -12.17
CA PRO A 237 -10.22 -7.46 -11.32
C PRO A 237 -8.99 -6.56 -11.51
N VAL A 238 -8.80 -5.59 -10.62
CA VAL A 238 -7.53 -4.88 -10.52
C VAL A 238 -6.57 -5.85 -9.85
N ALA A 239 -6.14 -6.86 -10.61
CA ALA A 239 -5.15 -7.84 -10.20
C ALA A 239 -3.86 -7.10 -9.89
N ARG A 240 -3.61 -6.89 -8.61
CA ARG A 240 -2.37 -6.27 -8.13
C ARG A 240 -1.41 -7.39 -7.78
N ALA A 241 -0.43 -7.56 -8.65
CA ALA A 241 0.61 -8.56 -8.48
C ALA A 241 1.64 -8.09 -7.45
N VAL A 242 2.00 -8.97 -6.51
CA VAL A 242 3.12 -8.79 -5.60
C VAL A 242 4.04 -10.00 -5.68
N SER A 243 5.34 -9.78 -5.77
CA SER A 243 6.34 -10.85 -5.75
C SER A 243 6.92 -11.03 -4.36
N HIS A 244 7.14 -12.27 -3.95
CA HIS A 244 7.78 -12.62 -2.69
C HIS A 244 8.66 -13.86 -2.86
N PRO A 245 9.91 -13.84 -2.38
CA PRO A 245 10.77 -15.01 -2.40
C PRO A 245 10.27 -16.06 -1.40
N ILE A 246 10.05 -17.28 -1.89
CA ILE A 246 9.67 -18.43 -1.05
C ILE A 246 10.90 -19.30 -0.81
N VAL A 247 11.20 -19.61 0.45
CA VAL A 247 12.31 -20.48 0.82
C VAL A 247 11.90 -21.95 0.67
N ILE A 248 12.64 -22.68 -0.15
CA ILE A 248 12.51 -24.13 -0.29
C ILE A 248 13.74 -24.80 0.33
N GLY A 249 13.56 -25.56 1.41
CA GLY A 249 14.63 -26.21 2.17
C GLY A 249 14.87 -25.62 3.56
N ASP A 250 16.04 -25.87 4.14
CA ASP A 250 16.35 -25.46 5.52
C ASP A 250 16.32 -23.93 5.67
N ALA A 251 15.58 -23.47 6.68
CA ALA A 251 15.20 -22.07 6.90
C ALA A 251 16.34 -21.15 7.40
N THR A 252 17.53 -21.21 6.79
CA THR A 252 18.50 -20.10 6.92
C THR A 252 18.12 -19.01 5.94
N GLN A 253 17.18 -18.15 6.35
CA GLN A 253 16.67 -17.03 5.58
C GLN A 253 17.80 -16.04 5.22
N PRO A 254 18.08 -15.74 3.94
CA PRO A 254 18.66 -14.46 3.59
C PRO A 254 17.59 -13.39 3.84
N GLN A 255 17.88 -12.37 4.63
CA GLN A 255 16.99 -11.21 4.72
C GLN A 255 16.82 -10.62 3.31
N ALA A 256 15.61 -10.74 2.75
CA ALA A 256 15.27 -10.06 1.52
C ALA A 256 15.40 -8.55 1.75
N THR A 257 16.38 -7.93 1.09
CA THR A 257 16.32 -6.50 0.81
C THR A 257 15.20 -6.34 -0.20
N PRO A 258 14.17 -5.51 0.05
CA PRO A 258 13.09 -5.33 -0.91
C PRO A 258 13.67 -4.82 -2.23
N THR A 259 13.68 -5.68 -3.25
CA THR A 259 13.92 -5.25 -4.62
C THR A 259 12.70 -4.46 -5.05
N ALA A 260 12.78 -3.15 -4.85
CA ALA A 260 11.86 -2.23 -5.47
C ALA A 260 12.04 -2.36 -6.99
N THR A 261 11.20 -3.15 -7.64
CA THR A 261 10.89 -2.93 -9.06
C THR A 261 9.99 -1.70 -9.15
N ALA A 262 10.53 -0.56 -8.70
CA ALA A 262 10.01 0.74 -9.04
C ALA A 262 10.42 0.99 -10.47
N THR A 263 9.40 1.19 -11.31
CA THR A 263 9.51 1.72 -12.66
C THR A 263 10.59 2.81 -12.70
N ALA A 264 11.69 2.52 -13.42
CA ALA A 264 12.75 3.46 -13.69
C ALA A 264 12.19 4.62 -14.55
N ALA A 265 11.69 5.67 -13.90
CA ALA A 265 11.37 6.96 -14.51
C ALA A 265 11.08 8.06 -13.47
N VAL A 266 11.92 8.25 -12.44
CA VAL A 266 11.85 9.50 -11.65
C VAL A 266 13.23 10.05 -11.19
N ASP A 267 14.31 9.25 -11.20
CA ASP A 267 15.59 9.66 -10.60
C ASP A 267 16.57 10.46 -11.49
N ALA A 268 16.11 11.08 -12.57
CA ALA A 268 16.97 11.89 -13.44
C ALA A 268 16.89 13.42 -13.21
N ALA A 269 16.11 13.92 -12.25
CA ALA A 269 15.88 15.37 -12.09
C ALA A 269 16.54 16.03 -10.84
N ALA A 270 17.29 15.29 -10.02
CA ALA A 270 17.83 15.80 -8.75
C ALA A 270 19.34 16.10 -8.78
N ARG A 271 19.86 16.67 -9.87
CA ARG A 271 21.18 17.32 -9.88
C ARG A 271 21.12 18.63 -10.66
N HIS A 272 20.58 19.66 -10.01
CA HIS A 272 20.94 21.03 -10.34
C HIS A 272 21.61 21.66 -9.12
N GLU A 273 22.87 22.00 -9.32
CA GLU A 273 23.68 22.79 -8.40
C GLU A 273 22.92 24.05 -8.00
N VAL A 274 22.70 24.20 -6.70
CA VAL A 274 22.29 25.47 -6.11
C VAL A 274 23.47 26.42 -6.23
N ARG A 275 23.45 27.30 -7.24
CA ARG A 275 24.30 28.49 -7.23
C ARG A 275 23.70 29.51 -6.24
N PRO A 276 24.50 30.09 -5.34
CA PRO A 276 24.01 31.11 -4.42
C PRO A 276 23.57 32.36 -5.20
N ILE A 277 22.32 32.77 -5.02
CA ILE A 277 21.80 34.04 -5.52
C ILE A 277 22.26 35.14 -4.55
N ALA A 278 23.04 36.09 -5.07
CA ALA A 278 23.40 37.30 -4.34
C ALA A 278 22.16 38.16 -4.09
N VAL A 279 21.87 38.42 -2.82
CA VAL A 279 20.81 39.32 -2.38
C VAL A 279 21.20 40.76 -2.75
N ARG A 280 20.41 41.43 -3.59
CA ARG A 280 20.48 42.89 -3.74
C ARG A 280 19.56 43.54 -2.71
N PRO A 281 19.98 44.63 -2.03
CA PRO A 281 19.10 45.37 -1.14
C PRO A 281 18.05 46.15 -1.94
N TYR A 282 16.83 46.21 -1.40
CA TYR A 282 15.74 47.05 -1.92
C TYR A 282 16.03 48.54 -1.71
N PRO A 283 15.59 49.44 -2.60
CA PRO A 283 15.67 50.87 -2.38
C PRO A 283 14.55 51.35 -1.45
N GLU A 284 14.92 52.26 -0.56
CA GLU A 284 14.02 53.01 0.32
C GLU A 284 13.12 53.95 -0.52
N TRP A 285 11.82 53.90 -0.26
CA TRP A 285 10.85 54.99 -0.44
C TRP A 285 9.83 54.92 0.68
#